data_AF-A0A9P2DPL3-F1
#
_entry.id   AF-A0A9P2DPL3-F1
#
_cell.length_a   1.000
_cell.length_b   1.000
_cell.length_c   1.000
_cell.angle_alpha   90.00
_cell.angle_beta   90.00
_cell.angle_gamma   90.00
#
_symmetry.space_group_name_H-M   'P 1'
#
loop_
_entity.id
_entity.type
_entity.pdbx_description
1 polymer ?
#
loop_
_entity_poly.entity_id
_entity_poly.type
_entity_poly.pdbx_seq_one_letter_code
_entity_poly.pdbx_strand_id
1 'polypeptide(L)'
;MDSTHSRLEQQLQQVKKAQDVLQDNLGQTKRKQAEQEWLEEDSHQLEMEKQGLLDFLRGGWQGEEANGFHCFLEEQQHEEAMAWRKDLSEKRVHLEEEARTTRAEMHDIETKQSSLRKEWNQ
;
A
#
# COMPACT_ATOMS: atom_id res chain seq x y z
N MET A 1 -33.16 4.54 36.64
CA MET A 1 -31.87 4.36 35.94
C MET A 1 -31.67 5.58 35.06
N ASP A 2 -30.51 6.20 35.21
CA ASP A 2 -30.24 7.54 34.71
C ASP A 2 -30.12 7.57 33.19
N SER A 3 -30.91 8.43 32.53
CA SER A 3 -30.88 8.61 31.07
C SER A 3 -29.49 9.01 30.54
N THR A 4 -28.69 9.65 31.38
CA THR A 4 -27.29 10.02 31.14
C THR A 4 -26.38 8.80 31.04
N HIS A 5 -26.53 7.82 31.94
CA HIS A 5 -25.81 6.55 31.89
C HIS A 5 -26.19 5.76 30.63
N SER A 6 -27.48 5.64 30.29
CA SER A 6 -27.88 4.94 29.06
C SER A 6 -27.27 5.57 27.79
N ARG A 7 -27.16 6.91 27.76
CA ARG A 7 -26.54 7.65 26.65
C ARG A 7 -25.03 7.41 26.55
N LEU A 8 -24.30 7.46 27.67
CA LEU A 8 -22.86 7.20 27.70
C LEU A 8 -22.54 5.75 27.26
N GLU A 9 -23.37 4.79 27.66
CA GLU A 9 -23.20 3.39 27.27
C GLU A 9 -23.36 3.22 25.75
N GLN A 10 -24.37 3.86 25.16
CA GLN A 10 -24.56 3.87 23.71
C GLN A 10 -23.36 4.50 22.98
N GLN A 11 -22.82 5.60 23.50
CA GLN A 11 -21.63 6.24 22.92
C GLN A 11 -20.39 5.35 23.00
N LEU A 12 -20.15 4.68 24.13
CA LEU A 12 -19.05 3.72 24.28
C LEU A 12 -19.19 2.53 23.32
N GLN A 13 -20.40 2.02 23.10
CA GLN A 13 -20.66 0.97 22.11
C GLN A 13 -20.39 1.44 20.68
N GLN A 14 -20.78 2.67 20.32
CA GLN A 14 -20.51 3.23 18.99
C GLN A 14 -19.01 3.41 18.76
N VAL A 15 -18.30 3.96 19.74
CA VAL A 15 -16.83 4.13 19.70
C VAL A 15 -16.12 2.80 19.55
N LYS A 16 -16.57 1.76 20.27
CA LYS A 16 -16.03 0.40 20.14
C LYS A 16 -16.23 -0.17 18.73
N LYS A 17 -17.43 -0.04 18.16
CA LYS A 17 -17.69 -0.50 16.78
C LYS A 17 -16.82 0.22 15.76
N ALA A 18 -16.64 1.52 15.93
CA ALA A 18 -15.77 2.30 15.05
C ALA A 18 -14.30 1.88 15.20
N GLN A 19 -13.84 1.57 16.41
CA GLN A 19 -12.50 1.01 16.67
C GLN A 19 -12.29 -0.33 15.95
N ASP A 20 -13.26 -1.26 16.04
CA ASP A 20 -13.19 -2.56 15.39
C ASP A 20 -13.06 -2.41 13.85
N VAL A 21 -13.84 -1.50 13.25
CA VAL A 21 -13.77 -1.20 11.81
C VAL A 21 -12.40 -0.63 11.42
N LEU A 22 -11.84 0.30 12.19
CA LEU A 22 -10.52 0.85 11.89
C LEU A 22 -9.41 -0.20 12.04
N GLN A 23 -9.53 -1.10 13.02
CA GLN A 23 -8.60 -2.20 13.19
C GLN A 23 -8.63 -3.16 11.99
N ASP A 24 -9.82 -3.49 11.49
CA ASP A 24 -9.99 -4.30 10.28
C ASP A 24 -9.40 -3.58 9.05
N ASN A 25 -9.66 -2.29 8.87
CA ASN A 25 -9.11 -1.48 7.79
C ASN A 25 -7.58 -1.44 7.83
N LEU A 26 -6.99 -1.26 9.01
CA LEU A 26 -5.54 -1.29 9.18
C LEU A 26 -4.97 -2.69 8.83
N GLY A 27 -5.68 -3.75 9.22
CA GLY A 27 -5.33 -5.12 8.85
C GLY A 27 -5.37 -5.35 7.35
N GLN A 28 -6.39 -4.85 6.66
CA GLN A 28 -6.49 -4.91 5.19
C GLN A 28 -5.36 -4.11 4.53
N THR A 29 -5.09 -2.89 5.00
CA THR A 29 -4.03 -2.04 4.47
C THR A 29 -2.66 -2.71 4.58
N LYS A 30 -2.37 -3.37 5.72
CA LYS A 30 -1.13 -4.15 5.88
C LYS A 30 -1.02 -5.32 4.90
N ARG A 31 -2.12 -6.01 4.60
CA ARG A 31 -2.12 -7.08 3.60
C ARG A 31 -1.84 -6.53 2.20
N LYS A 32 -2.46 -5.41 1.84
CA LYS A 32 -2.18 -4.71 0.57
C LYS A 32 -0.72 -4.24 0.48
N GLN A 33 -0.14 -3.78 1.59
CA GLN A 33 1.28 -3.40 1.65
C GLN A 33 2.20 -4.61 1.39
N ALA A 34 1.93 -5.75 2.03
CA ALA A 34 2.72 -6.96 1.79
C ALA A 34 2.59 -7.48 0.34
N GLU A 35 1.38 -7.41 -0.22
CA GLU A 35 1.16 -7.73 -1.64
C GLU A 35 1.90 -6.74 -2.56
N GLN A 36 1.92 -5.46 -2.21
CA GLN A 36 2.64 -4.44 -2.94
C GLN A 36 4.16 -4.66 -2.91
N GLU A 37 4.73 -5.02 -1.76
CA GLU A 37 6.15 -5.39 -1.64
C GLU A 37 6.49 -6.59 -2.54
N TRP A 38 5.63 -7.60 -2.56
CA TRP A 38 5.80 -8.76 -3.43
C TRP A 38 5.77 -8.39 -4.92
N LEU A 39 4.83 -7.51 -5.33
CA LEU A 39 4.76 -7.03 -6.72
C LEU A 39 5.98 -6.21 -7.13
N GLU A 40 6.56 -5.43 -6.22
CA GLU A 40 7.78 -4.66 -6.47
C GLU A 40 8.99 -5.59 -6.67
N GLU A 41 9.10 -6.66 -5.86
CA GLU A 41 10.14 -7.67 -6.01
C GLU A 41 9.99 -8.47 -7.32
N ASP A 42 8.78 -8.94 -7.62
CA ASP A 42 8.48 -9.66 -8.86
C ASP A 42 8.74 -8.81 -10.10
N SER A 43 8.30 -7.54 -10.09
CA SER A 43 8.58 -6.61 -11.18
C SER A 43 10.08 -6.38 -11.37
N HIS A 44 10.85 -6.31 -10.29
CA HIS A 44 12.29 -6.16 -10.39
C HIS A 44 12.97 -7.41 -10.96
N GLN A 45 12.52 -8.60 -10.56
CA GLN A 45 13.00 -9.85 -11.13
C GLN A 45 12.70 -9.94 -12.63
N LEU A 46 11.49 -9.58 -13.05
CA LEU A 46 11.12 -9.55 -14.47
C LEU A 46 11.98 -8.55 -15.27
N GLU A 47 12.31 -7.39 -14.71
CA GLU A 47 13.22 -6.41 -15.32
C GLU A 47 14.61 -7.05 -15.56
N MET A 48 15.15 -7.76 -14.57
CA MET A 48 16.44 -8.45 -14.68
C MET A 48 16.41 -9.60 -15.70
N GLU A 49 15.36 -10.42 -15.70
CA GLU A 49 15.20 -11.53 -16.64
C GLU A 49 15.12 -11.03 -18.09
N LYS A 50 14.31 -9.99 -18.33
CA LYS A 50 14.22 -9.35 -19.64
C LYS A 50 15.56 -8.75 -20.08
N GLN A 51 16.31 -8.12 -19.17
CA GLN A 51 17.66 -7.64 -19.49
C GLN A 51 18.59 -8.79 -19.91
N GLY A 52 18.57 -9.91 -19.19
CA GLY A 52 19.35 -11.10 -19.55
C GLY A 52 18.99 -11.66 -20.93
N LEU A 53 17.71 -11.60 -21.32
CA LEU A 53 17.27 -11.98 -22.66
C LEU A 53 17.76 -11.02 -23.75
N LEU A 54 17.77 -9.71 -23.48
CA LEU A 54 18.32 -8.71 -24.41
C LEU A 54 19.83 -8.90 -24.60
N ASP A 55 20.56 -9.16 -23.51
CA ASP A 55 22.00 -9.43 -23.56
C ASP A 55 22.30 -10.70 -24.37
N PHE A 56 21.50 -11.76 -24.18
CA PHE A 56 21.59 -12.98 -24.96
C PHE A 56 21.33 -12.73 -26.46
N LEU A 57 20.28 -11.96 -26.78
CA LEU A 57 19.91 -11.60 -28.16
C LEU A 57 21.03 -10.82 -28.85
N ARG A 58 21.63 -9.85 -28.16
CA ARG A 58 22.76 -9.04 -28.66
C ARG A 58 23.99 -9.90 -28.96
N GLY A 59 24.21 -10.97 -28.19
CA GLY A 59 25.26 -11.96 -28.46
C GLY A 59 25.01 -12.76 -29.74
N GLY A 60 23.76 -13.17 -30.00
CA GLY A 60 23.39 -14.05 -31.11
C GLY A 60 23.09 -13.36 -32.44
N TRP A 61 22.68 -12.09 -32.43
CA TRP A 61 22.34 -11.34 -33.64
C TRP A 61 23.10 -10.02 -33.71
N GLN A 62 24.02 -9.94 -34.67
CA GLN A 62 24.96 -8.83 -34.82
C GLN A 62 24.90 -8.25 -36.24
N GLY A 63 25.29 -6.99 -36.39
CA GLY A 63 25.22 -6.24 -37.65
C GLY A 63 24.58 -4.87 -37.47
N GLU A 64 24.66 -4.02 -38.50
CA GLU A 64 24.14 -2.65 -38.44
C GLU A 64 22.62 -2.59 -38.26
N GLU A 65 21.86 -3.44 -38.97
CA GLU A 65 20.41 -3.57 -38.80
C GLU A 65 20.04 -4.13 -37.42
N ALA A 66 20.84 -5.04 -36.87
CA ALA A 66 20.62 -5.61 -35.53
C ALA A 66 20.81 -4.56 -34.44
N ASN A 67 21.82 -3.70 -34.56
CA ASN A 67 22.09 -2.65 -33.58
C ASN A 67 20.92 -1.67 -33.41
N GLY A 68 20.32 -1.22 -34.53
CA GLY A 68 19.15 -0.33 -34.46
C GLY A 68 17.97 -0.98 -33.74
N PHE A 69 17.73 -2.27 -34.01
CA PHE A 69 16.67 -3.04 -33.34
C PHE A 69 16.94 -3.27 -31.85
N HIS A 70 18.19 -3.55 -31.47
CA HIS A 70 18.57 -3.68 -30.05
C HIS A 70 18.32 -2.39 -29.28
N CYS A 71 18.75 -1.25 -29.83
CA CYS A 71 18.51 0.06 -29.21
C CYS A 71 17.02 0.34 -29.03
N PHE A 72 16.22 0.04 -30.06
CA PHE A 72 14.76 0.19 -29.98
C PHE A 72 14.14 -0.69 -28.87
N LEU A 73 14.54 -1.96 -28.78
CA LEU A 73 14.04 -2.87 -27.75
C LEU A 73 14.46 -2.44 -26.33
N GLU A 74 15.72 -2.01 -26.15
CA GLU A 74 16.21 -1.51 -24.86
C GLU A 74 15.44 -0.26 -24.42
N GLU A 75 15.12 0.64 -25.35
CA GLU A 75 14.32 1.83 -25.08
C GLU A 75 12.89 1.47 -24.67
N GLN A 76 12.22 0.59 -25.41
CA GLN A 76 10.87 0.11 -25.05
C GLN A 76 10.85 -0.59 -23.69
N GLN A 77 11.83 -1.45 -23.42
CA GLN A 77 11.96 -2.12 -22.13
C GLN A 77 12.18 -1.13 -20.99
N HIS A 78 12.98 -0.08 -21.21
CA HIS A 78 13.21 0.97 -20.23
C HIS A 78 11.94 1.78 -19.94
N GLU A 79 11.19 2.16 -20.99
CA GLU A 79 9.92 2.88 -20.86
C GLU A 79 8.89 2.07 -20.05
N GLU A 80 8.73 0.79 -20.37
CA GLU A 80 7.85 -0.12 -19.62
C GLU A 80 8.24 -0.22 -18.15
N ALA A 81 9.54 -0.46 -17.87
CA ALA A 81 10.04 -0.58 -16.51
C ALA A 81 9.84 0.71 -15.69
N MET A 82 10.05 1.87 -16.32
CA MET A 82 9.83 3.16 -15.68
C MET A 82 8.36 3.41 -15.39
N ALA A 83 7.46 3.04 -16.30
CA ALA A 83 6.02 3.15 -16.09
C ALA A 83 5.57 2.28 -14.90
N TRP A 84 5.97 1.01 -14.86
CA TRP A 84 5.62 0.13 -13.75
C TRP A 84 6.22 0.58 -12.42
N ARG A 85 7.48 1.01 -12.41
CA ARG A 85 8.14 1.51 -11.19
C ARG A 85 7.42 2.74 -10.65
N LYS A 86 6.94 3.62 -11.53
CA LYS A 86 6.16 4.79 -11.14
C LYS A 86 4.82 4.36 -10.54
N ASP A 87 4.05 3.53 -11.23
CA ASP A 87 2.72 3.09 -10.78
C ASP A 87 2.80 2.35 -9.43
N LEU A 88 3.79 1.46 -9.28
CA LEU A 88 4.04 0.75 -8.02
C LEU A 88 4.43 1.72 -6.90
N SER A 89 5.30 2.69 -7.18
CA SER A 89 5.69 3.70 -6.19
C SER A 89 4.51 4.56 -5.75
N GLU A 90 3.65 4.99 -6.68
CA GLU A 90 2.45 5.77 -6.38
C GLU A 90 1.49 4.97 -5.49
N LYS A 91 1.28 3.69 -5.81
CA LYS A 91 0.45 2.80 -4.99
C LYS A 91 1.02 2.58 -3.60
N ARG A 92 2.35 2.44 -3.46
CA ARG A 92 3.02 2.33 -2.15
C ARG A 92 2.78 3.57 -1.30
N VAL A 93 2.96 4.77 -1.86
CA VAL A 93 2.72 6.04 -1.17
C VAL A 93 1.26 6.15 -0.73
N HIS A 94 0.32 5.80 -1.61
CA HIS A 94 -1.11 5.81 -1.28
C HIS A 94 -1.43 4.87 -0.10
N LEU A 95 -0.90 3.64 -0.10
CA LEU A 95 -1.11 2.68 0.98
C LEU A 95 -0.47 3.14 2.30
N GLU A 96 0.67 3.83 2.24
CA GLU A 96 1.30 4.42 3.42
C GLU A 96 0.45 5.56 4.01
N GLU A 97 -0.14 6.39 3.15
CA GLU A 97 -1.06 7.45 3.56
C GLU A 97 -2.37 6.89 4.14
N GLU A 98 -2.95 5.84 3.54
CA GLU A 98 -4.10 5.10 4.07
C GLU A 98 -3.80 4.51 5.46
N ALA A 99 -2.61 3.94 5.66
CA ALA A 99 -2.20 3.40 6.95
C ALA A 99 -2.01 4.52 7.99
N ARG A 100 -1.41 5.65 7.59
CA ARG A 100 -1.16 6.80 8.47
C ARG A 100 -2.47 7.45 8.93
N THR A 101 -3.40 7.67 8.01
CA THR A 101 -4.72 8.24 8.29
C THR A 101 -5.52 7.32 9.22
N THR A 102 -5.58 6.02 8.93
CA THR A 102 -6.24 5.04 9.80
C THR A 102 -5.65 5.02 11.22
N ARG A 103 -4.32 5.13 11.37
CA ARG A 103 -3.68 5.21 12.70
C ARG A 103 -4.03 6.50 13.45
N ALA A 104 -4.12 7.63 12.75
CA ALA A 104 -4.54 8.89 13.36
C ALA A 104 -5.98 8.81 13.85
N GLU A 105 -6.89 8.26 13.04
CA GLU A 105 -8.29 8.05 13.43
C GLU A 105 -8.41 7.09 14.62
N MET A 106 -7.61 6.03 14.67
CA MET A 106 -7.55 5.14 15.83
C MET A 106 -7.17 5.88 17.11
N HIS A 107 -6.13 6.73 17.06
CA HIS A 107 -5.70 7.52 18.21
C HIS A 107 -6.80 8.47 18.71
N ASP A 108 -7.55 9.08 17.79
CA ASP A 108 -8.66 9.98 18.13
C ASP A 108 -9.82 9.22 18.79
N ILE A 109 -10.12 8.01 18.31
CA ILE A 109 -11.12 7.12 18.91
C ILE A 109 -10.68 6.65 20.30
N GLU A 110 -9.42 6.27 20.48
CA GLU A 110 -8.87 5.89 21.80
C GLU A 110 -8.94 7.05 22.80
N THR A 111 -8.64 8.26 22.35
CA THR A 111 -8.77 9.48 23.17
C THR A 111 -10.23 9.72 23.57
N LYS A 112 -11.17 9.63 22.61
CA LYS A 112 -12.61 9.72 22.90
C LYS A 112 -13.07 8.65 23.88
N GLN A 113 -12.63 7.40 23.70
CA GLN A 113 -12.97 6.30 24.58
C GLN A 113 -12.48 6.55 26.01
N SER A 114 -11.25 7.05 26.17
CA SER A 114 -10.66 7.40 27.47
C SER A 114 -11.46 8.50 28.18
N SER A 115 -11.86 9.55 27.45
CA SER A 115 -12.71 10.62 28.00
C SER A 115 -14.09 10.10 28.44
N LEU A 116 -14.78 9.32 27.61
CA LEU A 116 -16.09 8.76 27.95
C LEU A 116 -16.02 7.80 29.15
N ARG A 117 -14.94 7.04 29.30
CA ARG A 117 -14.73 6.18 30.48
C ARG A 117 -14.49 6.97 31.76
N LYS A 118 -13.82 8.13 31.66
CA LYS A 118 -13.66 9.04 32.81
C LYS A 118 -15.01 9.61 33.24
N GLU A 119 -15.83 10.05 32.28
CA GLU A 119 -17.19 10.55 32.53
C GLU A 119 -18.13 9.47 33.09
N TRP A 120 -17.96 8.21 32.68
CA TRP A 120 -18.74 7.08 33.23
C TRP A 120 -18.44 6.80 34.70
N ASN A 121 -17.18 6.96 35.10
CA ASN A 121 -16.70 6.63 36.45
C ASN A 121 -16.86 7.78 37.46
N GLN A 122 -17.39 8.94 37.02
CA GLN A 122 -17.74 10.10 37.84
C GLN A 122 -19.20 10.03 38.29
#